data_AF-A0A2N0WJG3-F1
#
_entry.id   AF-A0A2N0WJG3-F1
#
_cell.length_a   1.000
_cell.length_b   1.000
_cell.length_c   1.000
_cell.angle_alpha   90.00
_cell.angle_beta   90.00
_cell.angle_gamma   90.00
#
_symmetry.space_group_name_H-M   'P 1'
#
loop_
_entity.id
_entity.type
_entity.pdbx_description
1 polymer ?
#
loop_
_entity_poly.entity_id
_entity_poly.type
_entity_poly.pdbx_seq_one_letter_code
_entity_poly.pdbx_strand_id
1 'polypeptide(L)'
;MIKKTTVLMQVTLPVFQIKMASFALFLLMIILTWLLLVYFSYDLSLYYLYQFLPFFAQLLSIALMFALLIATLYLYNQLYQKYFSRPITFKLYQQGMALEDSKQSTFFCWQDLIQIQLRQQQAQIHSLNLLSKTQPYQQYFYFNSWMWPTTLTQQHCEFLPFWKKLEALAKQQQLQRISNTSTHKKTHVDIIRLIADQQALDTFQRKQRWSAIALTLGILVSFSLFIAYLLWHEFNDGSIDLPHQQTQSISGTNFETFQNQVYIFKQGQGTFLLPQVKADQFTGLALSNLPDRADELYSNVGKTPQQVYWQDHILSQLNPAQTRYLGNDFTKDAQQVYFRDIRLANANAAHFSAILHPSFNTLGYFYAKDDQQIYYKTKALTGLDPQQSQAFPNSSQYIHDQQVVYYQDKKLDKLNAQQTQIFSGSNRFSQDLNLATDGRSFYLNEHPLPNIAKHKFWGTTPVDATQLQLLGSQSSEPYPGNFSYLFADQQYIYVYDEFYQRLKVLYRFPQPIQLQVLDDRRFSDGKNKYIITEKIYRSKGRSSGTTTHGFKISLIREQDQQIMAQYFARNPSALKLSNLLHNRDMHSSQN
;
A
#
# COMPACT_ATOMS: atom_id res chain seq x y z
N MET A 1 -29.40 19.41 57.59
CA MET A 1 -30.37 20.13 56.74
C MET A 1 -30.05 21.62 56.81
N ILE A 2 -29.36 22.17 55.82
CA ILE A 2 -29.14 23.62 55.71
C ILE A 2 -30.47 24.21 55.18
N LYS A 3 -31.13 25.08 55.99
CA LYS A 3 -32.36 25.76 55.58
C LYS A 3 -32.08 26.55 54.30
N LYS A 4 -32.70 26.14 53.18
CA LYS A 4 -32.62 26.85 51.89
C LYS A 4 -33.15 28.27 52.09
N THR A 5 -32.24 29.23 52.11
CA THR A 5 -32.54 30.67 52.10
C THR A 5 -33.10 31.08 50.74
N THR A 6 -33.66 32.29 50.67
CA THR A 6 -34.18 32.93 49.46
C THR A 6 -33.16 32.90 48.32
N VAL A 7 -33.58 32.54 47.11
CA VAL A 7 -32.74 32.56 45.90
C VAL A 7 -32.33 34.00 45.60
N LEU A 8 -31.03 34.28 45.54
CA LEU A 8 -30.50 35.63 45.31
C LEU A 8 -30.47 35.98 43.83
N MET A 9 -30.21 35.00 42.97
CA MET A 9 -30.21 35.13 41.51
C MET A 9 -30.30 33.74 40.89
N GLN A 10 -30.91 33.63 39.72
CA GLN A 10 -30.92 32.40 38.94
C GLN A 10 -30.77 32.67 37.44
N VAL A 11 -30.17 31.73 36.72
CA VAL A 11 -30.03 31.77 35.26
C VAL A 11 -30.15 30.36 34.71
N THR A 12 -30.88 30.21 33.59
CA THR A 12 -31.08 28.91 32.93
C THR A 12 -30.43 28.95 31.57
N LEU A 13 -29.56 27.99 31.28
CA LEU A 13 -28.78 27.96 30.04
C LEU A 13 -28.68 26.55 29.47
N PRO A 14 -28.65 26.40 28.13
CA PRO A 14 -28.23 25.16 27.51
C PRO A 14 -26.76 24.90 27.83
N VAL A 15 -26.44 23.70 28.29
CA VAL A 15 -25.08 23.25 28.55
C VAL A 15 -24.79 21.95 27.80
N PHE A 16 -23.58 21.85 27.26
CA PHE A 16 -23.01 20.62 26.73
C PHE A 16 -22.10 19.96 27.78
N GLN A 17 -22.58 18.89 28.41
CA GLN A 17 -21.78 18.11 29.35
C GLN A 17 -20.97 17.04 28.60
N ILE A 18 -19.65 17.14 28.63
CA ILE A 18 -18.78 16.13 28.00
C ILE A 18 -18.73 14.89 28.90
N LYS A 19 -19.40 13.82 28.49
CA LYS A 19 -19.11 12.47 29.00
C LYS A 19 -18.00 11.86 28.16
N MET A 20 -16.90 11.44 28.80
CA MET A 20 -15.71 10.92 28.11
C MET A 20 -16.03 9.77 27.15
N ALA A 21 -16.89 8.84 27.53
CA ALA A 21 -17.29 7.71 26.66
C ALA A 21 -18.05 8.18 25.40
N SER A 22 -19.02 9.08 25.57
CA SER A 22 -19.78 9.63 24.44
C SER A 22 -18.90 10.46 23.52
N PHE A 23 -17.95 11.21 24.08
CA PHE A 23 -16.98 12.00 23.33
C PHE A 23 -16.01 11.12 22.52
N ALA A 24 -15.48 10.06 23.12
CA ALA A 24 -14.58 9.12 22.45
C ALA A 24 -15.26 8.42 21.27
N LEU A 25 -16.51 7.97 21.46
CA LEU A 25 -17.31 7.35 20.39
C LEU A 25 -17.58 8.35 19.26
N PHE A 26 -17.85 9.61 19.61
CA PHE A 26 -18.06 10.68 18.65
C PHE A 26 -16.80 10.99 17.82
N LEU A 27 -15.63 11.03 18.46
CA LEU A 27 -14.34 11.22 17.80
C LEU A 27 -14.02 10.06 16.86
N LEU A 28 -14.29 8.82 17.28
CA LEU A 28 -14.10 7.64 16.45
C LEU A 28 -14.95 7.70 15.18
N MET A 29 -16.21 8.12 15.28
CA MET A 29 -17.09 8.28 14.12
C MET A 29 -16.57 9.35 13.13
N ILE A 30 -16.03 10.47 13.63
CA ILE A 30 -15.40 11.50 12.80
C ILE A 30 -14.20 10.92 12.03
N ILE A 31 -13.32 10.19 12.73
CA ILE A 31 -12.12 9.59 12.14
C ILE A 31 -12.51 8.57 11.05
N LEU A 32 -13.46 7.67 11.35
CA LEU A 32 -13.91 6.65 10.40
C LEU A 32 -14.54 7.27 9.15
N THR A 33 -15.40 8.28 9.32
CA THR A 33 -16.06 8.98 8.21
C THR A 33 -15.03 9.72 7.34
N TRP A 34 -14.05 10.37 7.97
CA TRP A 34 -12.98 11.07 7.26
C TRP A 34 -12.09 10.09 6.48
N LEU A 35 -11.67 8.97 7.08
CA LEU A 35 -10.88 7.94 6.40
C LEU A 35 -11.60 7.38 5.17
N LEU A 36 -12.91 7.13 5.29
CA LEU A 36 -13.74 6.66 4.16
C LEU A 36 -13.75 7.69 3.01
N LEU A 37 -13.99 8.97 3.32
CA LEU A 37 -14.03 10.05 2.32
C LEU A 37 -12.66 10.28 1.65
N VAL A 38 -11.57 10.16 2.41
CA VAL A 38 -10.19 10.25 1.89
C VAL A 38 -9.91 9.11 0.94
N TYR A 39 -10.28 7.87 1.30
CA TYR A 39 -10.11 6.71 0.45
C TYR A 39 -10.80 6.89 -0.91
N PHE A 40 -12.08 7.26 -0.92
CA PHE A 40 -12.82 7.51 -2.16
C PHE A 40 -12.25 8.68 -2.97
N SER A 41 -11.81 9.76 -2.32
CA SER A 41 -11.24 10.93 -3.00
C SER A 41 -9.86 10.63 -3.59
N TYR A 42 -9.03 9.87 -2.87
CA TYR A 42 -7.71 9.45 -3.31
C TYR A 42 -7.81 8.59 -4.57
N ASP A 43 -8.68 7.58 -4.55
CA ASP A 43 -8.91 6.66 -5.66
C ASP A 43 -9.42 7.39 -6.92
N LEU A 44 -10.39 8.31 -6.76
CA LEU A 44 -10.88 9.14 -7.87
C LEU A 44 -9.80 10.10 -8.41
N SER A 45 -8.99 10.69 -7.53
CA SER A 45 -7.98 11.69 -7.91
C SER A 45 -6.79 11.09 -8.68
N LEU A 46 -6.40 9.86 -8.35
CA LEU A 46 -5.36 9.11 -9.07
C LEU A 46 -5.71 8.92 -10.55
N TYR A 47 -6.98 8.70 -10.85
CA TYR A 47 -7.43 8.38 -12.19
C TYR A 47 -7.53 9.62 -13.11
N TYR A 48 -8.11 10.72 -12.63
CA TYR A 48 -8.48 11.87 -13.47
C TYR A 48 -7.52 13.07 -13.37
N LEU A 49 -7.01 13.41 -12.17
CA LEU A 49 -6.32 14.68 -11.94
C LEU A 49 -4.81 14.62 -12.23
N TYR A 50 -4.19 13.44 -12.09
CA TYR A 50 -2.77 13.25 -12.42
C TYR A 50 -2.44 13.44 -13.91
N GLN A 51 -3.44 13.43 -14.79
CA GLN A 51 -3.26 13.64 -16.22
C GLN A 51 -2.96 15.11 -16.58
N PHE A 52 -3.30 16.06 -15.70
CA PHE A 52 -3.20 17.48 -16.00
C PHE A 52 -1.94 18.14 -15.46
N LEU A 53 -1.60 17.94 -14.18
CA LEU A 53 -0.35 18.43 -13.58
C LEU A 53 -0.11 17.72 -12.23
N PRO A 54 0.95 16.92 -12.06
CA PRO A 54 1.14 16.10 -10.84
C PRO A 54 1.29 16.91 -9.56
N PHE A 55 1.87 18.10 -9.65
CA PHE A 55 2.08 18.99 -8.51
C PHE A 55 0.79 19.69 -8.08
N PHE A 56 -0.05 20.08 -9.04
CA PHE A 56 -1.34 20.69 -8.75
C PHE A 56 -2.33 19.66 -8.18
N ALA A 57 -2.28 18.41 -8.67
CA ALA A 57 -3.11 17.32 -8.16
C ALA A 57 -2.85 17.03 -6.67
N GLN A 58 -1.60 17.06 -6.22
CA GLN A 58 -1.25 16.86 -4.79
C GLN A 58 -1.70 18.03 -3.91
N LEU A 59 -1.52 19.27 -4.35
CA LEU A 59 -1.99 20.44 -3.59
C LEU A 59 -3.53 20.48 -3.53
N LEU A 60 -4.18 20.14 -4.64
CA LEU A 60 -5.64 20.05 -4.71
C LEU A 60 -6.17 18.91 -3.85
N SER A 61 -5.53 17.74 -3.83
CA SER A 61 -5.95 16.62 -2.98
C SER A 61 -5.81 16.96 -1.50
N ILE A 62 -4.70 17.62 -1.11
CA ILE A 62 -4.51 18.10 0.26
C ILE A 62 -5.60 19.13 0.62
N ALA A 63 -5.83 20.12 -0.24
CA ALA A 63 -6.87 21.12 -0.02
C ALA A 63 -8.26 20.48 0.11
N LEU A 64 -8.57 19.49 -0.72
CA LEU A 64 -9.83 18.76 -0.69
C LEU A 64 -9.98 17.90 0.57
N MET A 65 -8.90 17.23 1.02
CA MET A 65 -8.88 16.50 2.29
C MET A 65 -9.15 17.42 3.48
N PHE A 66 -8.55 18.62 3.50
CA PHE A 66 -8.83 19.62 4.55
C PHE A 66 -10.26 20.15 4.46
N ALA A 67 -10.78 20.42 3.26
CA ALA A 67 -12.16 20.86 3.07
C ALA A 67 -13.16 19.80 3.58
N LEU A 68 -12.93 18.52 3.26
CA LEU A 68 -13.75 17.40 3.74
C LEU A 68 -13.67 17.23 5.26
N LEU A 69 -12.48 17.38 5.84
CA LEU A 69 -12.30 17.35 7.29
C LEU A 69 -13.12 18.46 7.96
N ILE A 70 -13.01 19.70 7.46
CA ILE A 70 -13.76 20.85 7.97
C ILE A 70 -15.27 20.60 7.87
N ALA A 71 -15.77 20.13 6.73
CA ALA A 71 -17.19 19.83 6.54
C ALA A 71 -17.68 18.71 7.48
N THR A 72 -16.88 17.65 7.65
CA THR A 72 -17.19 16.55 8.57
C THR A 72 -17.25 17.05 10.01
N LEU A 73 -16.25 17.82 10.44
CA LEU A 73 -16.24 18.43 11.77
C LEU A 73 -17.45 19.35 11.99
N TYR A 74 -17.88 20.10 10.97
CA TYR A 74 -19.06 20.97 11.04
C TYR A 74 -20.36 20.19 11.21
N LEU A 75 -20.57 19.15 10.40
CA LEU A 75 -21.76 18.31 10.50
C LEU A 75 -21.85 17.62 11.87
N TYR A 76 -20.74 17.02 12.31
CA TYR A 76 -20.67 16.39 13.62
C TYR A 76 -20.86 17.43 14.73
N ASN A 77 -20.35 18.66 14.59
CA ASN A 77 -20.63 19.70 15.57
C ASN A 77 -22.14 19.98 15.74
N GLN A 78 -22.88 20.05 14.63
CA GLN A 78 -24.34 20.26 14.66
C GLN A 78 -25.07 19.09 15.33
N LEU A 79 -24.70 17.85 14.99
CA LEU A 79 -25.25 16.66 15.62
C LEU A 79 -24.96 16.64 17.13
N TYR A 80 -23.72 16.95 17.51
CA TYR A 80 -23.32 17.02 18.91
C TYR A 80 -24.18 18.02 19.68
N GLN A 81 -24.36 19.23 19.13
CA GLN A 81 -25.18 20.25 19.78
C GLN A 81 -26.64 19.82 19.93
N LYS A 82 -27.21 19.20 18.89
CA LYS A 82 -28.60 18.74 18.89
C LYS A 82 -28.88 17.65 19.93
N TYR A 83 -27.99 16.67 20.08
CA TYR A 83 -28.23 15.50 20.92
C TYR A 83 -27.71 15.64 22.36
N PHE A 84 -26.74 16.52 22.60
CA PHE A 84 -26.09 16.65 23.91
C PHE A 84 -26.36 17.96 24.66
N SER A 85 -27.14 18.89 24.08
CA SER A 85 -27.60 20.10 24.79
C SER A 85 -28.65 19.76 25.85
N ARG A 86 -28.49 20.27 27.07
CA ARG A 86 -29.50 20.19 28.13
C ARG A 86 -29.60 21.51 28.90
N PRO A 87 -30.82 21.97 29.23
CA PRO A 87 -30.97 23.18 30.05
C PRO A 87 -30.58 22.89 31.50
N ILE A 88 -29.68 23.71 32.06
CA ILE A 88 -29.29 23.67 33.47
C ILE A 88 -29.63 25.02 34.09
N THR A 89 -30.31 24.98 35.24
CA THR A 89 -30.64 26.15 36.05
C THR A 89 -29.58 26.33 37.14
N PHE A 90 -28.83 27.42 37.08
CA PHE A 90 -27.91 27.83 38.12
C PHE A 90 -28.65 28.73 39.11
N LYS A 91 -28.69 28.37 40.38
CA LYS A 91 -29.29 29.18 41.45
C LYS A 91 -28.23 29.57 42.47
N LEU A 92 -28.19 30.85 42.81
CA LEU A 92 -27.23 31.41 43.75
C LEU A 92 -27.91 31.69 45.09
N TYR A 93 -27.29 31.24 46.17
CA TYR A 93 -27.72 31.41 47.55
C TYR A 93 -26.60 32.09 48.35
N GLN A 94 -26.92 32.61 49.53
CA GLN A 94 -25.90 33.20 50.40
C GLN A 94 -24.87 32.16 50.85
N GLN A 95 -25.31 30.91 51.04
CA GLN A 95 -24.51 29.80 51.56
C GLN A 95 -23.78 29.00 50.46
N GLY A 96 -24.07 29.24 49.18
CA GLY A 96 -23.49 28.48 48.08
C GLY A 96 -24.28 28.60 46.78
N MET A 97 -24.15 27.62 45.89
CA MET A 97 -24.86 27.57 44.62
C MET A 97 -25.51 26.20 44.40
N ALA A 98 -26.69 26.18 43.79
CA ALA A 98 -27.33 24.96 43.31
C ALA A 98 -27.32 24.87 41.79
N LEU A 99 -27.22 23.65 41.30
CA LEU A 99 -27.41 23.29 39.90
C LEU A 99 -28.63 22.37 39.83
N GLU A 100 -29.62 22.76 39.03
CA GLU A 100 -30.82 21.97 38.79
C GLU A 100 -30.92 21.63 37.31
N ASP A 101 -30.94 20.33 37.00
CA ASP A 101 -31.38 19.76 35.72
C ASP A 101 -32.73 19.05 35.96
N SER A 102 -33.45 18.76 34.89
CA SER A 102 -34.68 17.95 34.81
C SER A 102 -34.69 16.67 35.65
N LYS A 103 -33.52 16.12 36.02
CA LYS A 103 -33.38 14.86 36.77
C LYS A 103 -32.71 14.99 38.13
N GLN A 104 -31.91 16.03 38.38
CA GLN A 104 -31.01 16.09 39.54
C GLN A 104 -30.82 17.53 40.02
N SER A 105 -30.77 17.70 41.35
CA SER A 105 -30.46 18.98 42.01
C SER A 105 -29.24 18.78 42.92
N THR A 106 -28.11 19.39 42.56
CA THR A 106 -26.87 19.35 43.36
C THR A 106 -26.57 20.71 43.97
N PHE A 107 -26.31 20.76 45.28
CA PHE A 107 -25.95 21.99 45.99
C PHE A 107 -24.48 21.97 46.39
N PHE A 108 -23.77 23.05 46.09
CA PHE A 108 -22.37 23.26 46.43
C PHE A 108 -22.28 24.36 47.49
N CYS A 109 -21.92 23.98 48.71
CA CYS A 109 -21.59 24.95 49.76
C CYS A 109 -20.25 25.64 49.42
N TRP A 110 -20.09 26.90 49.82
CA TRP A 110 -18.81 27.61 49.64
C TRP A 110 -17.62 26.87 50.25
N GLN A 111 -17.82 26.16 51.37
CA GLN A 111 -16.79 25.38 52.06
C GLN A 111 -16.39 24.09 51.33
N ASP A 112 -17.28 23.56 50.49
CA ASP A 112 -17.06 22.31 49.73
C ASP A 112 -16.39 22.57 48.38
N LEU A 113 -16.38 23.82 47.93
CA LEU A 113 -15.75 24.21 46.67
C LEU A 113 -14.23 24.30 46.85
N ILE A 114 -13.50 23.83 45.84
CA ILE A 114 -12.04 23.99 45.71
C ILE A 114 -11.76 25.13 44.73
N GLN A 115 -12.42 25.10 43.57
CA GLN A 115 -12.23 26.09 42.51
C GLN A 115 -13.51 26.27 41.69
N ILE A 116 -13.82 27.52 41.34
CA ILE A 116 -14.72 27.89 40.25
C ILE A 116 -13.88 28.55 39.16
N GLN A 117 -13.94 28.03 37.93
CA GLN A 117 -13.23 28.61 36.80
C GLN A 117 -14.19 29.01 35.70
N LEU A 118 -14.14 30.28 35.30
CA LEU A 118 -14.79 30.80 34.11
C LEU A 118 -13.76 30.96 33.00
N ARG A 119 -14.11 30.51 31.79
CA ARG A 119 -13.39 30.87 30.57
C ARG A 119 -14.30 31.76 29.73
N GLN A 120 -13.82 32.97 29.44
CA GLN A 120 -14.53 33.94 28.60
C GLN A 120 -13.62 34.45 27.48
N GLN A 121 -14.21 34.94 26.40
CA GLN A 121 -13.52 35.65 25.33
C GLN A 121 -14.34 36.90 25.00
N GLN A 122 -13.78 38.08 25.26
CA GLN A 122 -14.52 39.35 25.21
C GLN A 122 -15.78 39.32 26.10
N ALA A 123 -16.99 39.41 25.52
CA ALA A 123 -18.26 39.33 26.23
C ALA A 123 -18.91 37.93 26.19
N GLN A 124 -18.27 36.95 25.53
CA GLN A 124 -18.80 35.59 25.40
C GLN A 124 -18.24 34.67 26.47
N ILE A 125 -19.11 33.94 27.14
CA ILE A 125 -18.73 32.93 28.12
C ILE A 125 -18.68 31.57 27.42
N HIS A 126 -17.52 30.91 27.48
CA HIS A 126 -17.28 29.64 26.81
C HIS A 126 -17.57 28.45 27.71
N SER A 127 -17.08 28.48 28.95
CA SER A 127 -17.25 27.37 29.87
C SER A 127 -17.14 27.78 31.33
N LEU A 128 -17.84 27.05 32.20
CA LEU A 128 -17.70 27.07 33.65
C LEU A 128 -17.19 25.70 34.11
N ASN A 129 -16.19 25.68 34.98
CA ASN A 129 -15.71 24.45 35.63
C ASN A 129 -15.83 24.60 37.14
N LEU A 130 -16.44 23.62 37.78
CA LEU A 130 -16.58 23.53 39.23
C LEU A 130 -15.75 22.35 39.72
N LEU A 131 -14.90 22.61 40.71
CA LEU A 131 -14.12 21.61 41.42
C LEU A 131 -14.53 21.62 42.89
N SER A 132 -14.91 20.47 43.45
CA SER A 132 -15.40 20.31 44.82
C SER A 132 -14.70 19.16 45.55
N LYS A 133 -14.73 19.23 46.89
CA LYS A 133 -14.22 18.19 47.79
C LYS A 133 -15.14 16.97 47.87
N THR A 134 -16.43 17.14 47.61
CA THR A 134 -17.47 16.11 47.66
C THR A 134 -18.00 15.79 46.27
N GLN A 135 -18.59 14.60 46.11
CA GLN A 135 -19.17 14.22 44.81
C GLN A 135 -20.35 15.14 44.44
N PRO A 136 -20.42 15.61 43.19
CA PRO A 136 -19.52 15.32 42.06
C PRO A 136 -18.22 16.17 42.07
N TYR A 137 -17.05 15.52 42.14
CA TYR A 137 -15.75 16.19 42.36
C TYR A 137 -15.37 17.24 41.30
N GLN A 138 -15.69 17.01 40.05
CA GLN A 138 -15.39 17.94 38.96
C GLN A 138 -16.52 17.96 37.94
N GLN A 139 -16.98 19.16 37.58
CA GLN A 139 -18.04 19.35 36.60
C GLN A 139 -17.65 20.43 35.59
N TYR A 140 -17.65 20.05 34.31
CA TYR A 140 -17.42 20.96 33.20
C TYR A 140 -18.75 21.28 32.50
N PHE A 141 -19.04 22.58 32.41
CA PHE A 141 -20.19 23.13 31.69
C PHE A 141 -19.66 23.92 30.52
N TYR A 142 -19.86 23.42 29.30
CA TYR A 142 -19.58 24.18 28.09
C TYR A 142 -20.86 24.82 27.60
N PHE A 143 -20.86 26.14 27.44
CA PHE A 143 -21.99 26.89 26.91
C PHE A 143 -21.90 27.01 25.39
N ASN A 144 -20.70 26.82 24.85
CA ASN A 144 -20.40 26.83 23.42
C ASN A 144 -19.86 25.46 22.97
N SER A 145 -19.87 25.21 21.67
CA SER A 145 -19.31 23.98 21.12
C SER A 145 -17.80 23.84 21.37
N TRP A 146 -17.37 22.60 21.60
CA TRP A 146 -15.96 22.23 21.74
C TRP A 146 -15.14 22.27 20.44
N MET A 147 -15.78 22.32 19.26
CA MET A 147 -15.08 22.21 17.96
C MET A 147 -14.77 23.54 17.26
N TRP A 148 -15.34 24.68 17.66
CA TRP A 148 -15.06 25.98 17.01
C TRP A 148 -15.07 27.16 17.98
N PRO A 149 -13.95 27.88 18.20
CA PRO A 149 -13.91 28.84 19.30
C PRO A 149 -14.43 30.26 19.06
N THR A 150 -14.83 30.72 17.86
CA THR A 150 -14.78 32.21 17.68
C THR A 150 -15.91 32.96 16.97
N THR A 151 -16.84 32.36 16.23
CA THR A 151 -17.77 33.22 15.44
C THR A 151 -19.22 32.76 15.33
N LEU A 152 -19.56 31.51 15.70
CA LEU A 152 -20.87 30.92 15.38
C LEU A 152 -21.69 30.50 16.61
N THR A 153 -21.27 30.85 17.82
CA THR A 153 -21.94 30.40 19.06
C THR A 153 -22.87 31.46 19.63
N GLN A 154 -24.01 31.02 20.16
CA GLN A 154 -24.98 31.88 20.85
C GLN A 154 -24.28 32.68 21.95
N GLN A 155 -24.55 33.98 22.00
CA GLN A 155 -24.01 34.85 23.03
C GLN A 155 -24.79 34.63 24.33
N HIS A 156 -24.24 33.84 25.26
CA HIS A 156 -24.81 33.64 26.61
C HIS A 156 -24.52 34.82 27.54
N CYS A 157 -24.77 36.04 27.06
CA CYS A 157 -24.55 37.27 27.81
C CYS A 157 -25.41 37.33 29.08
N GLU A 158 -26.54 36.60 29.13
CA GLU A 158 -27.39 36.48 30.32
C GLU A 158 -26.69 35.85 31.54
N PHE A 159 -25.55 35.16 31.38
CA PHE A 159 -24.78 34.64 32.51
C PHE A 159 -23.86 35.68 33.14
N LEU A 160 -23.52 36.78 32.45
CA LEU A 160 -22.62 37.81 32.99
C LEU A 160 -23.14 38.46 34.28
N PRO A 161 -24.43 38.85 34.41
CA PRO A 161 -24.98 39.32 35.68
C PRO A 161 -24.87 38.28 36.80
N PHE A 162 -25.13 37.01 36.48
CA PHE A 162 -25.00 35.90 37.42
C PHE A 162 -23.56 35.74 37.91
N TRP A 163 -22.59 35.74 36.98
CA TRP A 163 -21.16 35.66 37.31
C TRP A 163 -20.71 36.82 38.20
N LYS A 164 -21.10 38.06 37.87
CA LYS A 164 -20.77 39.24 38.69
C LYS A 164 -21.32 39.11 40.12
N LYS A 165 -22.54 38.60 40.27
CA LYS A 165 -23.14 38.38 41.61
C LYS A 165 -22.43 37.25 42.37
N LEU A 166 -22.08 36.17 41.68
CA LEU A 166 -21.30 35.06 42.22
C LEU A 166 -19.93 35.54 42.71
N GLU A 167 -19.23 36.33 41.91
CA GLU A 167 -17.92 36.91 42.24
C GLU A 167 -17.99 37.84 43.47
N ALA A 168 -19.05 38.64 43.58
CA ALA A 168 -19.28 39.49 44.74
C ALA A 168 -19.49 38.68 46.03
N LEU A 169 -20.26 37.59 45.99
CA LEU A 169 -20.44 36.69 47.13
C LEU A 169 -19.16 35.91 47.46
N ALA A 170 -18.44 35.43 46.44
CA ALA A 170 -17.15 34.78 46.62
C ALA A 170 -16.14 35.69 47.34
N LYS A 171 -16.13 36.99 47.00
CA LYS A 171 -15.31 37.99 47.69
C LYS A 171 -15.72 38.15 49.17
N GLN A 172 -17.02 38.12 49.49
CA GLN A 172 -17.50 38.14 50.88
C GLN A 172 -17.06 36.91 51.67
N GLN A 173 -16.92 35.77 51.00
CA GLN A 173 -16.43 34.51 51.57
C GLN A 173 -14.91 34.35 51.51
N GLN A 174 -14.16 35.43 51.19
CA GLN A 174 -12.70 35.45 51.13
C GLN A 174 -12.05 34.50 50.09
N LEU A 175 -12.76 34.12 49.01
CA LEU A 175 -12.17 33.34 47.93
C LEU A 175 -11.12 34.17 47.16
N GLN A 176 -9.98 33.55 46.83
CA GLN A 176 -8.92 34.20 46.07
C GLN A 176 -9.27 34.25 44.58
N ARG A 177 -9.29 35.46 44.01
CA ARG A 177 -9.50 35.68 42.57
C ARG A 177 -8.16 35.75 41.84
N ILE A 178 -7.99 34.90 40.83
CA ILE A 178 -6.86 34.95 39.90
C ILE A 178 -7.41 35.10 38.48
N SER A 179 -6.89 36.05 37.71
CA SER A 179 -7.23 36.22 36.30
C SER A 179 -5.97 36.19 35.46
N ASN A 180 -5.91 35.26 34.50
CA ASN A 180 -4.84 35.20 33.51
C ASN A 180 -5.39 35.71 32.18
N THR A 181 -4.85 36.83 31.69
CA THR A 181 -5.15 37.41 30.38
C THR A 181 -4.07 36.97 29.38
N SER A 182 -4.49 36.43 28.23
CA SER A 182 -3.55 36.09 27.15
C SER A 182 -3.05 37.35 26.45
N THR A 183 -1.73 37.47 26.25
CA THR A 183 -1.05 38.65 25.66
C THR A 183 -1.29 38.85 24.15
N HIS A 184 -1.90 37.88 23.44
CA HIS A 184 -2.16 37.99 22.00
C HIS A 184 -3.54 38.61 21.70
N LYS A 185 -3.54 39.81 21.09
CA LYS A 185 -4.73 40.64 20.78
C LYS A 185 -5.82 39.97 19.91
N LYS A 186 -5.54 38.87 19.19
CA LYS A 186 -6.52 38.16 18.32
C LYS A 186 -7.20 36.94 18.98
N THR A 187 -6.71 36.49 20.14
CA THR A 187 -7.21 35.30 20.86
C THR A 187 -7.31 35.60 22.36
N HIS A 188 -7.94 36.72 22.71
CA HIS A 188 -8.05 37.19 24.10
C HIS A 188 -9.04 36.32 24.87
N VAL A 189 -8.56 35.19 25.40
CA VAL A 189 -9.32 34.32 26.30
C VAL A 189 -8.92 34.65 27.72
N ASP A 190 -9.87 35.15 28.51
CA ASP A 190 -9.67 35.39 29.93
C ASP A 190 -10.09 34.14 30.70
N ILE A 191 -9.17 33.67 31.55
CA ILE A 191 -9.46 32.59 32.49
C ILE A 191 -9.51 33.21 33.87
N ILE A 192 -10.72 33.26 34.43
CA ILE A 192 -10.96 33.76 35.78
C ILE A 192 -11.14 32.55 36.70
N ARG A 193 -10.39 32.51 37.80
CA ARG A 193 -10.42 31.46 38.80
C ARG A 193 -10.77 32.07 40.15
N LEU A 194 -11.77 31.51 40.81
CA LEU A 194 -12.10 31.75 42.21
C LEU A 194 -11.67 30.51 42.97
N ILE A 195 -10.68 30.67 43.84
CA ILE A 195 -10.05 29.57 44.58
C ILE A 195 -10.52 29.66 46.02
N ALA A 196 -11.15 28.58 46.49
CA ALA A 196 -11.61 28.44 47.87
C ALA A 196 -10.59 27.65 48.72
N ASP A 197 -9.83 26.75 48.11
CA ASP A 197 -8.81 25.95 48.80
C ASP A 197 -7.60 25.70 47.89
N GLN A 198 -6.51 26.44 48.14
CA GLN A 198 -5.29 26.35 47.34
C GLN A 198 -4.57 25.00 47.53
N GLN A 199 -4.54 24.44 48.74
CA GLN A 199 -3.87 23.16 49.02
C GLN A 199 -4.60 21.99 48.35
N ALA A 200 -5.94 21.97 48.41
CA ALA A 200 -6.74 20.97 47.73
C ALA A 200 -6.60 21.06 46.21
N LEU A 201 -6.51 22.28 45.67
CA LEU A 201 -6.28 22.50 44.23
C LEU A 201 -4.91 21.97 43.77
N ASP A 202 -3.83 22.27 44.50
CA ASP A 202 -2.48 21.80 44.17
C ASP A 202 -2.38 20.26 44.24
N THR A 203 -3.06 19.65 45.22
CA THR A 203 -3.15 18.19 45.36
C THR A 203 -3.88 17.56 44.17
N PHE A 204 -5.01 18.15 43.75
CA PHE A 204 -5.77 17.69 42.58
C PHE A 204 -4.94 17.80 41.29
N GLN A 205 -4.31 18.95 41.05
CA GLN A 205 -3.48 19.17 39.85
C GLN A 205 -2.27 18.24 39.81
N ARG A 206 -1.62 17.99 40.95
CA ARG A 206 -0.51 17.03 41.05
C ARG A 206 -0.97 15.64 40.66
N LYS A 207 -2.09 15.16 41.20
CA LYS A 207 -2.68 13.86 40.85
C LYS A 207 -2.99 13.77 39.35
N GLN A 208 -3.61 14.80 38.78
CA GLN A 208 -3.93 14.84 37.34
C GLN A 208 -2.67 14.79 36.45
N ARG A 209 -1.61 15.55 36.80
CA ARG A 209 -0.33 15.51 36.07
C ARG A 209 0.30 14.13 36.11
N TRP A 210 0.35 13.50 37.28
CA TRP A 210 0.86 12.13 37.42
C TRP A 210 0.05 11.12 36.60
N SER A 211 -1.29 11.23 36.59
CA SER A 211 -2.13 10.37 35.74
C SER A 211 -1.87 10.59 34.24
N ALA A 212 -1.68 11.83 33.79
CA ALA A 212 -1.39 12.14 32.39
C ALA A 212 -0.01 11.62 31.97
N ILE A 213 1.01 11.79 32.81
CA ILE A 213 2.36 11.25 32.59
C ILE A 213 2.30 9.72 32.53
N ALA A 214 1.61 9.07 33.48
CA ALA A 214 1.47 7.61 33.51
C ALA A 214 0.75 7.08 32.26
N LEU A 215 -0.32 7.74 31.80
CA LEU A 215 -1.02 7.35 30.57
C LEU A 215 -0.13 7.52 29.32
N THR A 216 0.61 8.62 29.24
CA THR A 216 1.53 8.87 28.11
C THR A 216 2.64 7.82 28.06
N LEU A 217 3.24 7.50 29.20
CA LEU A 217 4.24 6.44 29.30
C LEU A 217 3.64 5.07 28.97
N GLY A 218 2.42 4.77 29.43
CA GLY A 218 1.72 3.54 29.10
C GLY A 218 1.49 3.37 27.59
N ILE A 219 1.08 4.44 26.90
CA ILE A 219 0.91 4.43 25.43
C ILE A 219 2.25 4.23 24.74
N LEU A 220 3.30 4.94 25.16
CA LEU A 220 4.64 4.81 24.56
C LEU A 220 5.21 3.40 24.75
N VAL A 221 5.09 2.82 25.95
CA VAL A 221 5.54 1.45 26.22
C VAL A 221 4.73 0.45 25.40
N SER A 222 3.41 0.59 25.34
CA SER A 222 2.56 -0.30 24.54
C SER A 222 2.89 -0.21 23.05
N PHE A 223 3.13 0.98 22.52
CA PHE A 223 3.52 1.17 21.13
C PHE A 223 4.90 0.57 20.84
N SER A 224 5.88 0.80 21.72
CA SER A 224 7.22 0.20 21.60
C SER A 224 7.18 -1.33 21.65
N LEU A 225 6.39 -1.92 22.55
CA LEU A 225 6.20 -3.38 22.62
C LEU A 225 5.50 -3.92 21.37
N PHE A 226 4.51 -3.20 20.85
CA PHE A 226 3.83 -3.57 19.61
C PHE A 226 4.80 -3.55 18.41
N ILE A 227 5.61 -2.51 18.27
CA ILE A 227 6.63 -2.44 17.22
C ILE A 227 7.69 -3.53 17.40
N ALA A 228 8.17 -3.77 18.62
CA ALA A 228 9.12 -4.84 18.90
C ALA A 228 8.54 -6.22 18.55
N TYR A 229 7.26 -6.46 18.84
CA TYR A 229 6.56 -7.69 18.45
C TYR A 229 6.46 -7.84 16.92
N LEU A 230 6.10 -6.77 16.21
CA LEU A 230 6.06 -6.79 14.73
C LEU A 230 7.44 -7.07 14.14
N LEU A 231 8.48 -6.41 14.64
CA LEU A 231 9.85 -6.62 14.18
C LEU A 231 10.32 -8.05 14.52
N TRP A 232 10.03 -8.57 15.71
CA TRP A 232 10.35 -9.94 16.06
C TRP A 232 9.67 -10.93 15.10
N HIS A 233 8.38 -10.75 14.81
CA HIS A 233 7.66 -11.63 13.90
C HIS A 233 8.20 -11.56 12.47
N GLU A 234 8.62 -10.38 12.01
CA GLU A 234 9.17 -10.19 10.66
C GLU A 234 10.59 -10.77 10.53
N PHE A 235 11.43 -10.64 11.56
CA PHE A 235 12.83 -11.06 11.52
C PHE A 235 13.09 -12.48 12.04
N ASN A 236 12.20 -13.05 12.85
CA ASN A 236 12.30 -14.42 13.34
C ASN A 236 11.47 -15.36 12.44
N ASP A 237 11.83 -15.41 11.17
CA ASP A 237 11.22 -16.27 10.16
C ASP A 237 11.61 -17.76 10.30
N GLY A 238 12.51 -18.06 11.24
CA GLY A 238 13.05 -19.40 11.50
C GLY A 238 14.29 -19.74 10.66
N SER A 239 14.80 -18.79 9.89
CA SER A 239 16.07 -18.92 9.18
C SER A 239 17.25 -18.91 10.14
N ILE A 240 18.34 -19.55 9.72
CA ILE A 240 19.55 -19.75 10.51
C ILE A 240 20.73 -19.19 9.73
N ASP A 241 21.53 -18.35 10.37
CA ASP A 241 22.81 -17.89 9.83
C ASP A 241 23.86 -18.99 10.00
N LEU A 242 24.28 -19.59 8.88
CA LEU A 242 25.33 -20.60 8.87
C LEU A 242 26.71 -19.98 8.60
N PRO A 243 27.78 -20.50 9.24
CA PRO A 243 29.14 -20.06 8.93
C PRO A 243 29.58 -20.56 7.54
N HIS A 244 29.45 -19.71 6.52
CA HIS A 244 29.70 -20.05 5.11
C HIS A 244 31.06 -20.72 4.81
N GLN A 245 32.08 -20.52 5.65
CA GLN A 245 33.40 -21.14 5.48
C GLN A 245 33.47 -22.61 5.92
N GLN A 246 32.46 -23.11 6.65
CA GLN A 246 32.43 -24.45 7.22
C GLN A 246 31.26 -25.31 6.70
N THR A 247 30.39 -24.73 5.86
CA THR A 247 29.28 -25.40 5.20
C THR A 247 29.77 -26.13 3.95
N GLN A 248 29.21 -27.32 3.69
CA GLN A 248 29.47 -28.07 2.45
C GLN A 248 28.18 -28.13 1.63
N SER A 249 28.21 -27.57 0.41
CA SER A 249 27.08 -27.61 -0.51
C SER A 249 26.93 -28.99 -1.16
N ILE A 250 25.68 -29.40 -1.39
CA ILE A 250 25.36 -30.62 -2.13
C ILE A 250 25.18 -30.25 -3.60
N SER A 251 26.10 -30.72 -4.44
CA SER A 251 26.19 -30.37 -5.86
C SER A 251 24.85 -30.47 -6.61
N GLY A 252 24.51 -29.42 -7.36
CA GLY A 252 23.29 -29.35 -8.16
C GLY A 252 22.00 -29.16 -7.34
N THR A 253 22.10 -28.87 -6.03
CA THR A 253 20.93 -28.64 -5.17
C THR A 253 21.09 -27.40 -4.30
N ASN A 254 19.98 -26.93 -3.71
CA ASN A 254 19.97 -25.87 -2.70
C ASN A 254 20.26 -26.38 -1.27
N PHE A 255 20.64 -27.66 -1.12
CA PHE A 255 20.97 -28.22 0.18
C PHE A 255 22.43 -28.00 0.54
N GLU A 256 22.67 -27.72 1.82
CA GLU A 256 23.99 -27.61 2.42
C GLU A 256 24.05 -28.46 3.69
N THR A 257 25.26 -28.82 4.09
CA THR A 257 25.49 -29.62 5.30
C THR A 257 26.45 -28.90 6.24
N PHE A 258 26.15 -29.00 7.53
CA PHE A 258 26.99 -28.47 8.60
C PHE A 258 26.77 -29.29 9.87
N GLN A 259 27.84 -29.68 10.56
CA GLN A 259 27.78 -30.48 11.80
C GLN A 259 26.88 -31.74 11.72
N ASN A 260 26.96 -32.49 10.60
CA ASN A 260 26.13 -33.65 10.30
C ASN A 260 24.61 -33.38 10.24
N GLN A 261 24.21 -32.13 10.06
CA GLN A 261 22.83 -31.72 9.79
C GLN A 261 22.70 -31.23 8.34
N VAL A 262 21.48 -31.27 7.83
CA VAL A 262 21.15 -30.82 6.48
C VAL A 262 20.33 -29.55 6.56
N TYR A 263 20.64 -28.59 5.71
CA TYR A 263 19.96 -27.31 5.62
C TYR A 263 19.54 -27.06 4.17
N ILE A 264 18.44 -26.32 3.99
CA ILE A 264 17.93 -25.90 2.69
C ILE A 264 17.99 -24.38 2.60
N PHE A 265 18.63 -23.86 1.56
CA PHE A 265 18.56 -22.45 1.21
C PHE A 265 17.29 -22.18 0.39
N LYS A 266 16.38 -21.36 0.93
CA LYS A 266 15.15 -20.93 0.26
C LYS A 266 15.34 -19.49 -0.21
N GLN A 267 15.39 -19.30 -1.53
CA GLN A 267 15.63 -17.97 -2.11
C GLN A 267 14.62 -16.94 -1.59
N GLY A 268 15.11 -15.85 -0.99
CA GLY A 268 14.30 -14.78 -0.40
C GLY A 268 13.76 -15.06 1.02
N GLN A 269 13.96 -16.26 1.57
CA GLN A 269 13.57 -16.64 2.93
C GLN A 269 14.76 -17.02 3.82
N GLY A 270 15.92 -17.33 3.25
CA GLY A 270 17.11 -17.72 4.01
C GLY A 270 17.26 -19.23 4.16
N THR A 271 18.08 -19.65 5.14
CA THR A 271 18.50 -21.04 5.30
C THR A 271 17.76 -21.72 6.45
N PHE A 272 17.19 -22.91 6.21
CA PHE A 272 16.38 -23.62 7.19
C PHE A 272 16.95 -25.02 7.47
N LEU A 273 16.88 -25.45 8.73
CA LEU A 273 17.26 -26.80 9.12
C LEU A 273 16.23 -27.82 8.64
N LEU A 274 16.68 -28.93 8.04
CA LEU A 274 15.86 -30.12 7.85
C LEU A 274 15.82 -30.93 9.16
N PRO A 275 14.68 -30.96 9.87
CA PRO A 275 14.63 -31.55 11.20
C PRO A 275 14.86 -33.06 11.15
N GLN A 276 15.69 -33.56 12.06
CA GLN A 276 15.97 -35.00 12.25
C GLN A 276 16.64 -35.69 11.06
N VAL A 277 17.22 -34.95 10.11
CA VAL A 277 17.98 -35.50 8.98
C VAL A 277 19.48 -35.42 9.26
N LYS A 278 20.18 -36.56 9.16
CA LYS A 278 21.63 -36.61 9.24
C LYS A 278 22.26 -36.51 7.86
N ALA A 279 23.34 -35.73 7.75
CA ALA A 279 24.00 -35.48 6.46
C ALA A 279 24.59 -36.76 5.84
N ASP A 280 25.11 -37.68 6.66
CA ASP A 280 25.64 -38.98 6.23
C ASP A 280 24.59 -39.93 5.61
N GLN A 281 23.30 -39.65 5.82
CA GLN A 281 22.16 -40.40 5.30
C GLN A 281 21.40 -39.63 4.22
N PHE A 282 21.83 -38.43 3.87
CA PHE A 282 21.12 -37.57 2.94
C PHE A 282 21.78 -37.57 1.55
N THR A 283 20.94 -37.59 0.53
CA THR A 283 21.36 -37.51 -0.87
C THR A 283 20.53 -36.44 -1.57
N GLY A 284 21.18 -35.39 -2.05
CA GLY A 284 20.54 -34.42 -2.95
C GLY A 284 20.25 -35.05 -4.31
N LEU A 285 19.09 -34.73 -4.88
CA LEU A 285 18.66 -35.19 -6.20
C LEU A 285 18.69 -34.02 -7.17
N ALA A 286 19.71 -33.99 -8.03
CA ALA A 286 19.87 -32.98 -9.08
C ALA A 286 19.73 -33.61 -10.47
N LEU A 287 19.40 -32.79 -11.46
CA LEU A 287 19.44 -33.19 -12.86
C LEU A 287 20.92 -33.22 -13.30
N SER A 288 21.37 -34.33 -13.89
CA SER A 288 22.73 -34.47 -14.43
C SER A 288 22.87 -33.72 -15.75
N ASN A 289 24.11 -33.47 -16.23
CA ASN A 289 24.33 -32.90 -17.56
C ASN A 289 23.60 -33.71 -18.64
N LEU A 290 22.74 -33.05 -19.40
CA LEU A 290 21.93 -33.67 -20.46
C LEU A 290 22.48 -33.29 -21.84
N PRO A 291 22.58 -34.25 -22.78
CA PRO A 291 22.88 -33.92 -24.18
C PRO A 291 21.80 -32.97 -24.73
N ASP A 292 22.22 -31.88 -25.36
CA ASP A 292 21.36 -30.95 -26.11
C ASP A 292 20.26 -30.21 -25.29
N ARG A 293 20.46 -30.09 -23.98
CA ARG A 293 19.63 -29.29 -23.06
C ARG A 293 20.52 -28.53 -22.08
N ALA A 294 20.05 -27.37 -21.63
CA ALA A 294 20.76 -26.60 -20.61
C ALA A 294 20.76 -27.33 -19.26
N ASP A 295 21.83 -27.18 -18.50
CA ASP A 295 21.86 -27.67 -17.12
C ASP A 295 20.83 -26.92 -16.27
N GLU A 296 20.32 -27.59 -15.25
CA GLU A 296 19.49 -26.97 -14.23
C GLU A 296 20.37 -26.32 -13.15
N LEU A 297 20.08 -25.05 -12.80
CA LEU A 297 20.89 -24.31 -11.82
C LEU A 297 20.95 -25.03 -10.46
N TYR A 298 19.79 -25.46 -9.95
CA TYR A 298 19.69 -26.18 -8.68
C TYR A 298 18.33 -26.89 -8.57
N SER A 299 18.34 -27.98 -7.82
CA SER A 299 17.15 -28.69 -7.37
C SER A 299 16.85 -28.43 -5.90
N ASN A 300 15.57 -28.48 -5.54
CA ASN A 300 15.10 -28.45 -4.15
C ASN A 300 14.80 -29.85 -3.61
N VAL A 301 15.23 -30.91 -4.29
CA VAL A 301 14.83 -32.29 -3.96
C VAL A 301 15.98 -33.07 -3.36
N GLY A 302 15.70 -33.80 -2.29
CA GLY A 302 16.67 -34.69 -1.65
C GLY A 302 15.98 -35.88 -0.99
N LYS A 303 16.75 -36.85 -0.52
CA LYS A 303 16.21 -38.04 0.12
C LYS A 303 17.12 -38.62 1.19
N THR A 304 16.50 -39.36 2.10
CA THR A 304 17.15 -40.35 2.97
C THR A 304 16.72 -41.75 2.54
N PRO A 305 17.22 -42.84 3.16
CA PRO A 305 16.69 -44.17 2.88
C PRO A 305 15.19 -44.34 3.19
N GLN A 306 14.61 -43.49 4.04
CA GLN A 306 13.22 -43.59 4.50
C GLN A 306 12.28 -42.54 3.90
N GLN A 307 12.80 -41.37 3.51
CA GLN A 307 11.96 -40.22 3.15
C GLN A 307 12.52 -39.47 1.95
N VAL A 308 11.62 -38.83 1.20
CA VAL A 308 11.94 -37.90 0.12
C VAL A 308 11.46 -36.52 0.54
N TYR A 309 12.23 -35.50 0.17
CA TYR A 309 11.99 -34.12 0.54
C TYR A 309 11.94 -33.24 -0.70
N TRP A 310 11.00 -32.30 -0.72
CA TRP A 310 11.12 -31.07 -1.50
C TRP A 310 11.26 -29.92 -0.50
N GLN A 311 12.40 -29.24 -0.53
CA GLN A 311 12.85 -28.35 0.54
C GLN A 311 12.79 -29.07 1.91
N ASP A 312 12.00 -28.56 2.85
CA ASP A 312 11.71 -29.12 4.16
C ASP A 312 10.41 -29.93 4.21
N HIS A 313 9.69 -30.07 3.10
CA HIS A 313 8.45 -30.83 3.00
C HIS A 313 8.71 -32.30 2.67
N ILE A 314 8.11 -33.21 3.45
CA ILE A 314 8.20 -34.66 3.23
C ILE A 314 7.18 -35.10 2.16
N LEU A 315 7.68 -35.73 1.10
CA LEU A 315 6.87 -36.33 0.03
C LEU A 315 6.54 -37.79 0.37
N SER A 316 5.66 -37.98 1.36
CA SER A 316 5.47 -39.26 2.08
C SER A 316 5.02 -40.46 1.24
N GLN A 317 4.47 -40.25 0.04
CA GLN A 317 4.01 -41.34 -0.84
C GLN A 317 5.06 -41.79 -1.85
N LEU A 318 6.20 -41.10 -1.94
CA LEU A 318 7.30 -41.51 -2.81
C LEU A 318 8.15 -42.59 -2.16
N ASN A 319 8.49 -43.62 -2.93
CA ASN A 319 9.48 -44.62 -2.57
C ASN A 319 10.91 -44.03 -2.70
N PRO A 320 11.65 -43.82 -1.60
CA PRO A 320 12.97 -43.17 -1.66
C PRO A 320 13.99 -43.94 -2.50
N ALA A 321 13.89 -45.28 -2.56
CA ALA A 321 14.80 -46.11 -3.35
C ALA A 321 14.62 -45.92 -4.87
N GLN A 322 13.40 -45.61 -5.30
CA GLN A 322 13.03 -45.47 -6.72
C GLN A 322 12.85 -44.02 -7.17
N THR A 323 12.92 -43.08 -6.25
CA THR A 323 12.68 -41.66 -6.52
C THR A 323 13.75 -41.06 -7.40
N ARG A 324 13.30 -40.28 -8.39
CA ARG A 324 14.13 -39.50 -9.31
C ARG A 324 13.59 -38.09 -9.44
N TYR A 325 14.52 -37.14 -9.47
CA TYR A 325 14.23 -35.77 -9.89
C TYR A 325 14.26 -35.69 -11.42
N LEU A 326 13.29 -35.00 -12.02
CA LEU A 326 13.11 -34.92 -13.48
C LEU A 326 13.48 -33.54 -14.04
N GLY A 327 13.73 -32.56 -13.18
CA GLY A 327 13.83 -31.15 -13.54
C GLY A 327 12.49 -30.41 -13.44
N ASN A 328 12.53 -29.08 -13.56
CA ASN A 328 11.35 -28.20 -13.50
C ASN A 328 10.49 -28.39 -12.24
N ASP A 329 11.10 -28.68 -11.08
CA ASP A 329 10.42 -29.01 -9.80
C ASP A 329 9.59 -30.32 -9.82
N PHE A 330 9.72 -31.18 -10.86
CA PHE A 330 9.02 -32.47 -10.90
C PHE A 330 9.86 -33.60 -10.31
N THR A 331 9.23 -34.39 -9.44
CA THR A 331 9.81 -35.57 -8.80
C THR A 331 8.88 -36.75 -8.99
N LYS A 332 9.42 -37.94 -9.26
CA LYS A 332 8.59 -39.14 -9.38
C LYS A 332 9.26 -40.39 -8.83
N ASP A 333 8.46 -41.41 -8.58
CA ASP A 333 8.90 -42.79 -8.50
C ASP A 333 8.20 -43.63 -9.59
N ALA A 334 7.95 -44.93 -9.35
CA ALA A 334 7.25 -45.80 -10.28
C ALA A 334 5.72 -45.61 -10.30
N GLN A 335 5.13 -45.02 -9.26
CA GLN A 335 3.68 -44.93 -9.05
C GLN A 335 3.16 -43.49 -8.86
N GLN A 336 4.00 -42.59 -8.34
CA GLN A 336 3.63 -41.25 -7.94
C GLN A 336 4.47 -40.21 -8.66
N VAL A 337 3.83 -39.07 -8.95
CA VAL A 337 4.45 -37.88 -9.50
C VAL A 337 4.08 -36.70 -8.61
N TYR A 338 5.05 -35.84 -8.36
CA TYR A 338 4.92 -34.63 -7.58
C TYR A 338 5.45 -33.44 -8.38
N PHE A 339 4.75 -32.31 -8.30
CA PHE A 339 5.30 -31.00 -8.59
C PHE A 339 5.49 -30.31 -7.25
N ARG A 340 6.74 -30.05 -6.86
CA ARG A 340 7.07 -29.58 -5.51
C ARG A 340 6.51 -30.53 -4.45
N ASP A 341 5.72 -30.01 -3.51
CA ASP A 341 5.03 -30.75 -2.46
C ASP A 341 3.64 -31.26 -2.86
N ILE A 342 3.19 -31.04 -4.11
CA ILE A 342 1.85 -31.39 -4.57
C ILE A 342 1.88 -32.63 -5.46
N ARG A 343 1.13 -33.67 -5.06
CA ARG A 343 0.95 -34.91 -5.83
C ARG A 343 0.03 -34.70 -7.04
N LEU A 344 0.43 -35.23 -8.20
CA LEU A 344 -0.39 -35.30 -9.41
C LEU A 344 -1.14 -36.64 -9.46
N ALA A 345 -2.41 -36.66 -9.04
CA ALA A 345 -3.19 -37.90 -8.86
C ALA A 345 -3.48 -38.67 -10.17
N ASN A 346 -3.61 -37.98 -11.30
CA ASN A 346 -4.01 -38.57 -12.59
C ASN A 346 -2.85 -38.71 -13.58
N ALA A 347 -1.61 -38.53 -13.12
CA ALA A 347 -0.43 -38.64 -13.97
C ALA A 347 0.00 -40.10 -14.16
N ASN A 348 0.31 -40.47 -15.40
CA ASN A 348 0.89 -41.78 -15.69
C ASN A 348 2.38 -41.79 -15.30
N ALA A 349 2.67 -42.11 -14.04
CA ALA A 349 4.02 -42.09 -13.48
C ALA A 349 5.04 -42.90 -14.29
N ALA A 350 4.64 -44.00 -14.93
CA ALA A 350 5.54 -44.84 -15.72
C ALA A 350 6.10 -44.10 -16.95
N HIS A 351 5.29 -43.26 -17.58
CA HIS A 351 5.62 -42.51 -18.79
C HIS A 351 5.85 -41.01 -18.54
N PHE A 352 5.87 -40.58 -17.28
CA PHE A 352 6.03 -39.18 -16.91
C PHE A 352 7.47 -38.68 -17.06
N SER A 353 7.64 -37.53 -17.71
CA SER A 353 8.92 -36.85 -17.95
C SER A 353 8.75 -35.33 -17.95
N ALA A 354 9.79 -34.59 -17.54
CA ALA A 354 9.80 -33.13 -17.70
C ALA A 354 10.02 -32.75 -19.17
N ILE A 355 9.40 -31.66 -19.62
CA ILE A 355 9.73 -31.05 -20.90
C ILE A 355 10.80 -30.02 -20.59
N LEU A 356 12.02 -30.26 -21.03
CA LEU A 356 13.17 -29.40 -20.74
C LEU A 356 13.35 -28.38 -21.87
N HIS A 357 13.59 -27.13 -21.49
CA HIS A 357 13.92 -26.04 -22.38
C HIS A 357 15.37 -26.18 -22.91
N PRO A 358 15.65 -25.76 -24.15
CA PRO A 358 17.00 -25.85 -24.72
C PRO A 358 18.06 -24.98 -24.01
N SER A 359 17.65 -23.84 -23.43
CA SER A 359 18.59 -22.81 -22.92
C SER A 359 18.53 -22.51 -21.41
N PHE A 360 17.53 -22.99 -20.66
CA PHE A 360 17.43 -22.79 -19.20
C PHE A 360 16.45 -23.80 -18.59
N ASN A 361 16.83 -24.58 -17.58
CA ASN A 361 15.93 -25.59 -16.99
C ASN A 361 15.55 -25.31 -15.54
N THR A 362 15.44 -24.03 -15.18
CA THR A 362 15.07 -23.58 -13.83
C THR A 362 14.38 -22.21 -13.89
N LEU A 363 13.63 -21.88 -12.83
CA LEU A 363 12.97 -20.58 -12.62
C LEU A 363 12.00 -20.15 -13.76
N GLY A 364 10.84 -20.80 -13.85
CA GLY A 364 9.68 -20.28 -14.62
C GLY A 364 9.07 -21.23 -15.65
N TYR A 365 9.86 -22.18 -16.18
CA TYR A 365 9.43 -23.14 -17.21
C TYR A 365 8.98 -24.47 -16.58
N PHE A 366 7.73 -24.56 -16.15
CA PHE A 366 7.21 -25.69 -15.35
C PHE A 366 6.38 -26.68 -16.16
N TYR A 367 6.90 -27.15 -17.29
CA TYR A 367 6.20 -28.10 -18.16
C TYR A 367 6.71 -29.53 -18.01
N ALA A 368 5.77 -30.46 -18.06
CA ALA A 368 6.01 -31.91 -18.05
C ALA A 368 4.96 -32.63 -18.90
N LYS A 369 5.16 -33.91 -19.14
CA LYS A 369 4.28 -34.75 -19.94
C LYS A 369 4.24 -36.17 -19.45
N ASP A 370 3.15 -36.85 -19.73
CA ASP A 370 3.11 -38.31 -19.85
C ASP A 370 2.77 -38.71 -21.30
N ASP A 371 2.32 -39.94 -21.50
CA ASP A 371 1.91 -40.47 -22.79
C ASP A 371 0.58 -39.90 -23.32
N GLN A 372 -0.23 -39.29 -22.45
CA GLN A 372 -1.59 -38.83 -22.77
C GLN A 372 -1.74 -37.31 -22.75
N GLN A 373 -1.03 -36.62 -21.86
CA GLN A 373 -1.27 -35.20 -21.61
C GLN A 373 0.00 -34.42 -21.25
N ILE A 374 -0.07 -33.11 -21.48
CA ILE A 374 0.91 -32.13 -21.04
C ILE A 374 0.44 -31.51 -19.73
N TYR A 375 1.38 -31.15 -18.86
CA TYR A 375 1.12 -30.47 -17.60
C TYR A 375 1.89 -29.16 -17.53
N TYR A 376 1.25 -28.12 -17.01
CA TYR A 376 1.92 -26.95 -16.44
C TYR A 376 1.73 -26.97 -14.93
N LYS A 377 2.82 -27.14 -14.18
CA LYS A 377 2.79 -27.42 -12.74
C LYS A 377 1.89 -28.64 -12.46
N THR A 378 0.78 -28.45 -11.74
CA THR A 378 -0.18 -29.49 -11.39
C THR A 378 -1.37 -29.59 -12.35
N LYS A 379 -1.46 -28.68 -13.35
CA LYS A 379 -2.62 -28.58 -14.24
C LYS A 379 -2.35 -29.26 -15.57
N ALA A 380 -3.20 -30.22 -15.91
CA ALA A 380 -3.24 -30.82 -17.25
C ALA A 380 -3.71 -29.81 -18.31
N LEU A 381 -3.04 -29.80 -19.45
CA LEU A 381 -3.33 -28.97 -20.61
C LEU A 381 -3.99 -29.82 -21.69
N THR A 382 -5.00 -29.27 -22.36
CA THR A 382 -5.81 -30.01 -23.33
C THR A 382 -5.45 -29.60 -24.75
N GLY A 383 -5.43 -30.57 -25.67
CA GLY A 383 -5.21 -30.31 -27.09
C GLY A 383 -3.76 -30.06 -27.50
N LEU A 384 -2.79 -30.22 -26.59
CA LEU A 384 -1.38 -30.35 -26.95
C LEU A 384 -1.04 -31.82 -27.18
N ASP A 385 -0.28 -32.11 -28.24
CA ASP A 385 0.30 -33.43 -28.51
C ASP A 385 1.54 -33.66 -27.62
N PRO A 386 1.54 -34.64 -26.70
CA PRO A 386 2.67 -34.90 -25.83
C PRO A 386 3.97 -35.28 -26.55
N GLN A 387 3.89 -35.86 -27.75
CA GLN A 387 5.08 -36.26 -28.50
C GLN A 387 5.71 -35.10 -29.25
N GLN A 388 4.92 -34.09 -29.64
CA GLN A 388 5.36 -32.96 -30.46
C GLN A 388 5.58 -31.67 -29.66
N SER A 389 5.10 -31.60 -28.41
CA SER A 389 5.18 -30.40 -27.59
C SER A 389 6.62 -30.04 -27.22
N GLN A 390 6.98 -28.78 -27.45
CA GLN A 390 8.32 -28.24 -27.20
C GLN A 390 8.29 -26.77 -26.78
N ALA A 391 9.40 -26.33 -26.18
CA ALA A 391 9.60 -24.94 -25.78
C ALA A 391 9.83 -24.02 -26.97
N PHE A 392 9.46 -22.74 -26.84
CA PHE A 392 10.03 -21.68 -27.66
C PHE A 392 11.43 -21.30 -27.17
N PRO A 393 12.49 -21.32 -28.00
CA PRO A 393 13.86 -21.08 -27.54
C PRO A 393 14.10 -19.76 -26.80
N ASN A 394 13.30 -18.73 -27.08
CA ASN A 394 13.44 -17.40 -26.50
C ASN A 394 12.46 -17.13 -25.34
N SER A 395 11.78 -18.15 -24.80
CA SER A 395 10.77 -17.92 -23.76
C SER A 395 10.62 -19.02 -22.73
N SER A 396 10.56 -18.60 -21.45
CA SER A 396 10.37 -19.49 -20.29
C SER A 396 8.91 -19.72 -19.92
N GLN A 397 7.96 -19.14 -20.66
CA GLN A 397 6.55 -19.14 -20.28
C GLN A 397 5.65 -19.80 -21.31
N TYR A 398 6.12 -19.99 -22.55
CA TYR A 398 5.31 -20.53 -23.64
C TYR A 398 5.75 -21.94 -24.04
N ILE A 399 4.77 -22.75 -24.42
CA ILE A 399 4.97 -24.07 -25.03
C ILE A 399 4.08 -24.18 -26.26
N HIS A 400 4.49 -24.97 -27.25
CA HIS A 400 3.66 -25.23 -28.41
C HIS A 400 3.86 -26.65 -28.95
N ASP A 401 2.89 -27.09 -29.74
CA ASP A 401 3.06 -28.19 -30.69
C ASP A 401 2.85 -27.66 -32.12
N GLN A 402 2.39 -28.50 -33.04
CA GLN A 402 2.11 -28.09 -34.43
C GLN A 402 0.80 -27.30 -34.60
N GLN A 403 -0.10 -27.33 -33.63
CA GLN A 403 -1.46 -26.81 -33.74
C GLN A 403 -1.76 -25.70 -32.73
N VAL A 404 -1.20 -25.78 -31.53
CA VAL A 404 -1.61 -24.97 -30.39
C VAL A 404 -0.40 -24.31 -29.72
N VAL A 405 -0.61 -23.06 -29.29
CA VAL A 405 0.31 -22.33 -28.41
C VAL A 405 -0.33 -22.14 -27.06
N TYR A 406 0.44 -22.38 -26.00
CA TYR A 406 0.07 -22.09 -24.63
C TYR A 406 1.03 -21.05 -24.02
N TYR A 407 0.46 -20.12 -23.26
CA TYR A 407 1.17 -19.37 -22.25
C TYR A 407 0.81 -19.96 -20.90
N GLN A 408 1.80 -20.54 -20.21
CA GLN A 408 1.59 -21.27 -18.96
C GLN A 408 0.41 -22.26 -19.06
N ASP A 409 -0.69 -22.00 -18.36
CA ASP A 409 -1.88 -22.83 -18.36
C ASP A 409 -3.03 -22.32 -19.25
N LYS A 410 -2.75 -21.31 -20.09
CA LYS A 410 -3.70 -20.61 -20.97
C LYS A 410 -3.44 -20.92 -22.43
N LYS A 411 -4.47 -21.44 -23.10
CA LYS A 411 -4.46 -21.70 -24.53
C LYS A 411 -4.64 -20.40 -25.32
N LEU A 412 -3.85 -20.20 -26.37
CA LEU A 412 -3.91 -19.02 -27.23
C LEU A 412 -4.53 -19.38 -28.59
N ASP A 413 -5.87 -19.48 -28.63
CA ASP A 413 -6.62 -20.11 -29.73
C ASP A 413 -6.48 -19.44 -31.12
N LYS A 414 -6.04 -18.19 -31.20
CA LYS A 414 -5.96 -17.44 -32.47
C LYS A 414 -4.58 -17.45 -33.12
N LEU A 415 -3.59 -18.03 -32.47
CA LEU A 415 -2.22 -18.10 -33.00
C LEU A 415 -2.03 -19.34 -33.87
N ASN A 416 -1.42 -19.16 -35.03
CA ASN A 416 -0.84 -20.26 -35.79
C ASN A 416 0.46 -20.72 -35.11
N ALA A 417 0.45 -21.91 -34.51
CA ALA A 417 1.58 -22.43 -33.75
C ALA A 417 2.88 -22.56 -34.56
N GLN A 418 2.80 -22.86 -35.85
CA GLN A 418 3.98 -23.00 -36.72
C GLN A 418 4.61 -21.66 -37.12
N GLN A 419 3.84 -20.58 -37.06
CA GLN A 419 4.28 -19.24 -37.46
C GLN A 419 4.51 -18.32 -36.25
N THR A 420 4.18 -18.77 -35.04
CA THR A 420 4.25 -17.94 -33.84
C THR A 420 5.70 -17.65 -33.47
N GLN A 421 5.97 -16.37 -33.20
CA GLN A 421 7.21 -15.86 -32.65
C GLN A 421 6.93 -15.24 -31.28
N ILE A 422 7.88 -15.39 -30.36
CA ILE A 422 7.83 -14.77 -29.04
C ILE A 422 8.90 -13.70 -28.95
N PHE A 423 8.47 -12.47 -28.68
CA PHE A 423 9.33 -11.32 -28.43
C PHE A 423 9.27 -11.04 -26.93
N SER A 424 10.42 -11.12 -26.25
CA SER A 424 10.49 -10.91 -24.81
C SER A 424 10.75 -9.45 -24.49
N GLY A 425 9.99 -8.89 -23.54
CA GLY A 425 10.19 -7.52 -23.07
C GLY A 425 11.51 -7.42 -22.31
N SER A 426 12.48 -6.68 -22.86
CA SER A 426 13.83 -6.62 -22.29
C SER A 426 14.11 -5.36 -21.47
N ASN A 427 13.08 -4.57 -21.12
CA ASN A 427 13.25 -3.34 -20.35
C ASN A 427 12.78 -3.48 -18.89
N ARG A 428 13.20 -2.56 -18.01
CA ARG A 428 12.91 -2.58 -16.56
C ARG A 428 11.42 -2.69 -16.20
N PHE A 429 10.51 -2.27 -17.09
CA PHE A 429 9.07 -2.25 -16.86
C PHE A 429 8.33 -3.37 -17.61
N SER A 430 9.04 -4.16 -18.42
CA SER A 430 8.50 -5.21 -19.28
C SER A 430 9.22 -6.55 -19.12
N GLN A 431 10.03 -6.71 -18.06
CA GLN A 431 10.81 -7.94 -17.81
C GLN A 431 9.94 -9.22 -17.78
N ASP A 432 8.63 -9.08 -17.56
CA ASP A 432 7.64 -10.18 -17.56
C ASP A 432 6.55 -10.02 -18.64
N LEU A 433 6.73 -9.12 -19.61
CA LEU A 433 5.75 -8.84 -20.67
C LEU A 433 6.28 -9.34 -22.01
N ASN A 434 5.75 -10.46 -22.48
CA ASN A 434 6.11 -11.07 -23.75
C ASN A 434 5.02 -10.85 -24.80
N LEU A 435 5.40 -10.56 -26.04
CA LEU A 435 4.50 -10.52 -27.18
C LEU A 435 4.61 -11.82 -27.98
N ALA A 436 3.52 -12.58 -28.05
CA ALA A 436 3.36 -13.71 -28.95
C ALA A 436 2.56 -13.28 -30.19
N THR A 437 3.09 -13.57 -31.39
CA THR A 437 2.40 -13.24 -32.64
C THR A 437 2.79 -14.17 -33.79
N ASP A 438 1.82 -14.48 -34.65
CA ASP A 438 2.00 -15.17 -35.94
C ASP A 438 1.93 -14.19 -37.13
N GLY A 439 1.99 -12.87 -36.85
CA GLY A 439 1.82 -11.79 -37.83
C GLY A 439 0.36 -11.41 -38.11
N ARG A 440 -0.63 -12.13 -37.57
CA ARG A 440 -2.08 -11.80 -37.70
C ARG A 440 -2.74 -11.58 -36.36
N SER A 441 -2.37 -12.39 -35.37
CA SER A 441 -2.85 -12.34 -34.00
C SER A 441 -1.72 -11.87 -33.09
N PHE A 442 -2.07 -11.10 -32.06
CA PHE A 442 -1.10 -10.54 -31.11
C PHE A 442 -1.59 -10.77 -29.69
N TYR A 443 -0.74 -11.36 -28.86
CA TYR A 443 -0.99 -11.64 -27.46
C TYR A 443 0.13 -11.07 -26.60
N LEU A 444 -0.24 -10.32 -25.57
CA LEU A 444 0.66 -9.92 -24.50
C LEU A 444 0.48 -10.92 -23.35
N ASN A 445 1.44 -11.83 -23.19
CA ASN A 445 1.32 -13.01 -22.34
C ASN A 445 0.06 -13.82 -22.72
N GLU A 446 -0.85 -14.04 -21.79
CA GLU A 446 -2.13 -14.71 -22.05
C GLU A 446 -3.20 -13.82 -22.71
N HIS A 447 -3.00 -12.50 -22.71
CA HIS A 447 -4.04 -11.54 -23.07
C HIS A 447 -3.96 -11.15 -24.54
N PRO A 448 -5.06 -11.26 -25.32
CA PRO A 448 -5.11 -10.66 -26.64
C PRO A 448 -4.78 -9.16 -26.58
N LEU A 449 -4.05 -8.65 -27.57
CA LEU A 449 -3.74 -7.23 -27.68
C LEU A 449 -5.05 -6.39 -27.67
N PRO A 450 -5.10 -5.26 -26.95
CA PRO A 450 -6.30 -4.42 -26.91
C PRO A 450 -6.76 -4.01 -28.32
N ASN A 451 -8.06 -4.12 -28.60
CA ASN A 451 -8.66 -3.71 -29.87
C ASN A 451 -9.00 -2.20 -29.93
N ILE A 452 -8.66 -1.45 -28.88
CA ILE A 452 -8.85 0.00 -28.78
C ILE A 452 -7.56 0.67 -28.32
N ALA A 453 -7.26 1.82 -28.93
CA ALA A 453 -6.15 2.66 -28.54
C ALA A 453 -6.67 4.00 -28.00
N LYS A 454 -6.08 4.47 -26.89
CA LYS A 454 -6.43 5.77 -26.32
C LYS A 454 -5.59 6.87 -26.96
N HIS A 455 -6.18 8.04 -27.18
CA HIS A 455 -5.39 9.21 -27.53
C HIS A 455 -4.61 9.76 -26.32
N LYS A 456 -3.73 10.73 -26.57
CA LYS A 456 -2.93 11.40 -25.54
C LYS A 456 -3.80 12.10 -24.49
N PHE A 457 -4.87 12.75 -24.94
CA PHE A 457 -5.77 13.52 -24.07
C PHE A 457 -7.11 12.81 -23.87
N TRP A 458 -7.94 12.77 -24.91
CA TRP A 458 -9.33 12.30 -24.83
C TRP A 458 -9.70 11.40 -25.99
N GLY A 459 -10.59 10.45 -25.74
CA GLY A 459 -11.15 9.57 -26.75
C GLY A 459 -10.31 8.33 -27.04
N THR A 460 -10.92 7.45 -27.82
CA THR A 460 -10.38 6.17 -28.24
C THR A 460 -10.63 5.98 -29.72
N THR A 461 -9.75 5.23 -30.36
CA THR A 461 -9.95 4.74 -31.73
C THR A 461 -9.91 3.21 -31.71
N PRO A 462 -10.74 2.53 -32.53
CA PRO A 462 -10.53 1.12 -32.78
C PRO A 462 -9.15 0.89 -33.42
N VAL A 463 -8.57 -0.27 -33.13
CA VAL A 463 -7.34 -0.78 -33.74
C VAL A 463 -7.75 -1.76 -34.83
N ASP A 464 -7.30 -1.55 -36.06
CA ASP A 464 -7.55 -2.50 -37.14
C ASP A 464 -6.59 -3.69 -37.05
N ALA A 465 -7.01 -4.72 -36.32
CA ALA A 465 -6.24 -5.95 -36.14
C ALA A 465 -5.96 -6.69 -37.46
N THR A 466 -6.74 -6.46 -38.53
CA THR A 466 -6.56 -7.18 -39.80
C THR A 466 -5.37 -6.67 -40.61
N GLN A 467 -4.94 -5.44 -40.34
CA GLN A 467 -3.81 -4.77 -41.01
C GLN A 467 -2.69 -4.42 -40.03
N LEU A 468 -2.79 -4.89 -38.78
CA LEU A 468 -1.85 -4.53 -37.72
C LEU A 468 -0.50 -5.21 -37.94
N GLN A 469 0.57 -4.43 -37.86
CA GLN A 469 1.95 -4.88 -37.98
C GLN A 469 2.74 -4.49 -36.74
N LEU A 470 3.68 -5.35 -36.32
CA LEU A 470 4.68 -5.01 -35.32
C LEU A 470 5.76 -4.15 -35.99
N LEU A 471 5.89 -2.89 -35.58
CA LEU A 471 6.90 -1.96 -36.11
C LEU A 471 8.22 -2.02 -35.34
N GLY A 472 8.18 -2.45 -34.09
CA GLY A 472 9.37 -2.55 -33.28
C GLY A 472 9.10 -3.24 -31.94
N SER A 473 10.08 -4.02 -31.52
CA SER A 473 10.09 -4.75 -30.25
C SER A 473 11.47 -4.61 -29.67
N GLN A 474 11.58 -4.15 -28.44
CA GLN A 474 12.89 -3.96 -27.84
C GLN A 474 13.41 -5.27 -27.24
N SER A 475 14.54 -5.77 -27.76
CA SER A 475 15.12 -7.04 -27.31
C SER A 475 16.47 -6.96 -26.59
N SER A 476 17.25 -5.88 -26.65
CA SER A 476 18.43 -5.67 -25.77
C SER A 476 19.12 -4.31 -25.97
N GLU A 477 19.57 -3.74 -24.85
CA GLU A 477 20.69 -2.80 -24.55
C GLU A 477 21.38 -1.90 -25.63
N PRO A 478 22.07 -0.79 -25.24
CA PRO A 478 22.79 -0.55 -23.97
C PRO A 478 22.03 0.26 -22.91
N TYR A 479 20.79 0.62 -23.16
CA TYR A 479 19.90 1.16 -22.14
C TYR A 479 18.58 0.38 -22.20
N PRO A 480 17.95 0.02 -21.08
CA PRO A 480 16.59 -0.52 -21.12
C PRO A 480 15.77 0.58 -21.78
N GLY A 481 15.42 0.39 -23.04
CA GLY A 481 14.64 1.39 -23.74
C GLY A 481 13.23 1.32 -23.21
N ASN A 482 12.50 2.35 -23.56
CA ASN A 482 11.42 2.77 -22.71
C ASN A 482 10.06 2.44 -23.31
N PHE A 483 10.00 1.57 -24.31
CA PHE A 483 8.75 1.02 -24.79
C PHE A 483 8.92 -0.48 -24.96
N SER A 484 7.83 -1.23 -24.80
CA SER A 484 7.84 -2.67 -25.03
C SER A 484 7.65 -2.97 -26.53
N TYR A 485 6.53 -2.49 -27.09
CA TYR A 485 6.09 -2.82 -28.44
C TYR A 485 5.46 -1.62 -29.15
N LEU A 486 5.77 -1.48 -30.43
CA LEU A 486 5.21 -0.49 -31.35
C LEU A 486 4.42 -1.21 -32.43
N PHE A 487 3.21 -0.76 -32.70
CA PHE A 487 2.36 -1.33 -33.73
C PHE A 487 1.93 -0.26 -34.71
N ALA A 488 1.52 -0.67 -35.92
CA ALA A 488 0.79 0.20 -36.81
C ALA A 488 -0.22 -0.57 -37.64
N ASP A 489 -1.35 0.07 -37.89
CA ASP A 489 -2.26 -0.31 -38.96
C ASP A 489 -2.12 0.69 -40.11
N GLN A 490 -3.09 0.70 -41.03
CA GLN A 490 -3.03 1.59 -42.20
C GLN A 490 -3.19 3.07 -41.84
N GLN A 491 -3.80 3.43 -40.71
CA GLN A 491 -4.12 4.81 -40.37
C GLN A 491 -3.35 5.34 -39.16
N TYR A 492 -2.89 4.47 -38.27
CA TYR A 492 -2.33 4.85 -36.98
C TYR A 492 -1.04 4.11 -36.64
N ILE A 493 -0.19 4.80 -35.88
CA ILE A 493 0.91 4.19 -35.14
C ILE A 493 0.55 4.17 -33.66
N TYR A 494 0.78 3.04 -33.02
CA TYR A 494 0.47 2.77 -31.62
C TYR A 494 1.72 2.44 -30.81
N VAL A 495 1.72 2.89 -29.57
CA VAL A 495 2.68 2.50 -28.52
C VAL A 495 1.91 1.69 -27.49
N TYR A 496 2.43 0.53 -27.10
CA TYR A 496 1.92 -0.13 -25.90
C TYR A 496 2.52 0.52 -24.65
N ASP A 497 1.66 1.15 -23.85
CA ASP A 497 2.04 1.73 -22.57
C ASP A 497 1.91 0.65 -21.49
N GLU A 498 3.06 0.14 -21.05
CA GLU A 498 3.20 -0.92 -20.05
C GLU A 498 2.70 -0.51 -18.66
N PHE A 499 2.88 0.77 -18.27
CA PHE A 499 2.45 1.27 -16.97
C PHE A 499 0.93 1.28 -16.84
N TYR A 500 0.23 1.63 -17.91
CA TYR A 500 -1.22 1.64 -17.95
C TYR A 500 -1.84 0.41 -18.64
N GLN A 501 -1.01 -0.55 -19.06
CA GLN A 501 -1.38 -1.76 -19.79
C GLN A 501 -2.39 -1.51 -20.93
N ARG A 502 -2.07 -0.54 -21.82
CA ARG A 502 -2.99 -0.11 -22.88
C ARG A 502 -2.27 0.43 -24.11
N LEU A 503 -2.91 0.30 -25.27
CA LEU A 503 -2.44 0.96 -26.49
C LEU A 503 -2.72 2.46 -26.45
N LYS A 504 -1.74 3.22 -26.91
CA LYS A 504 -1.76 4.68 -27.04
C LYS A 504 -1.46 5.07 -28.49
N VAL A 505 -2.28 5.96 -29.04
CA VAL A 505 -2.03 6.51 -30.38
C VAL A 505 -0.81 7.43 -30.32
N LEU A 506 0.23 7.10 -31.07
CA LEU A 506 1.41 7.93 -31.28
C LEU A 506 1.17 8.91 -32.43
N TYR A 507 0.71 8.41 -33.58
CA TYR A 507 0.53 9.20 -34.80
C TYR A 507 -0.68 8.73 -35.60
N ARG A 508 -1.27 9.65 -36.37
CA ARG A 508 -2.35 9.37 -37.31
C ARG A 508 -1.94 9.89 -38.68
N PHE A 509 -2.00 9.03 -39.69
CA PHE A 509 -1.81 9.42 -41.08
C PHE A 509 -3.05 10.15 -41.61
N PRO A 510 -2.89 11.20 -42.45
CA PRO A 510 -4.02 11.90 -43.04
C PRO A 510 -4.93 11.02 -43.90
N GLN A 511 -4.37 9.99 -44.52
CA GLN A 511 -5.04 8.98 -45.32
C GLN A 511 -4.50 7.59 -44.95
N PRO A 512 -5.26 6.51 -45.14
CA PRO A 512 -4.76 5.16 -45.00
C PRO A 512 -3.54 4.93 -45.90
N ILE A 513 -2.50 4.32 -45.35
CA ILE A 513 -1.25 3.99 -46.03
C ILE A 513 -0.90 2.53 -45.82
N GLN A 514 -0.22 1.93 -46.79
CA GLN A 514 0.35 0.61 -46.63
C GLN A 514 1.79 0.76 -46.14
N LEU A 515 2.05 0.30 -44.92
CA LEU A 515 3.38 0.33 -44.33
C LEU A 515 4.14 -0.96 -44.65
N GLN A 516 5.41 -0.79 -44.96
CA GLN A 516 6.40 -1.85 -45.05
C GLN A 516 7.44 -1.66 -43.94
N VAL A 517 7.52 -2.63 -43.02
CA VAL A 517 8.59 -2.71 -42.03
C VAL A 517 9.89 -3.05 -42.75
N LEU A 518 10.91 -2.22 -42.56
CA LEU A 518 12.23 -2.39 -43.16
C LEU A 518 13.21 -3.00 -42.17
N ASP A 519 13.15 -2.56 -40.92
CA ASP A 519 13.96 -3.00 -39.79
C ASP A 519 13.26 -2.61 -38.48
N ASP A 520 13.80 -2.99 -37.32
CA ASP A 520 13.28 -2.56 -36.01
C ASP A 520 13.16 -1.02 -35.95
N ARG A 521 11.96 -0.52 -35.64
CA ARG A 521 11.60 0.92 -35.59
C ARG A 521 11.76 1.68 -36.90
N ARG A 522 12.04 1.01 -38.02
CA ARG A 522 12.28 1.63 -39.32
C ARG A 522 11.34 1.07 -40.38
N PHE A 523 10.58 1.94 -41.03
CA PHE A 523 9.52 1.55 -41.96
C PHE A 523 9.29 2.59 -43.05
N SER A 524 8.56 2.21 -44.10
CA SER A 524 8.26 3.08 -45.23
C SER A 524 6.79 3.00 -45.65
N ASP A 525 6.25 4.12 -46.14
CA ASP A 525 4.96 4.21 -46.84
C ASP A 525 5.13 4.15 -48.38
N GLY A 526 6.32 3.78 -48.86
CA GLY A 526 6.72 3.79 -50.27
C GLY A 526 7.24 5.13 -50.79
N LYS A 527 6.87 6.26 -50.16
CA LYS A 527 7.32 7.61 -50.54
C LYS A 527 8.38 8.16 -49.60
N ASN A 528 8.18 7.98 -48.31
CA ASN A 528 9.01 8.43 -47.21
C ASN A 528 9.51 7.22 -46.42
N LYS A 529 10.65 7.41 -45.75
CA LYS A 529 11.15 6.49 -44.72
C LYS A 529 10.98 7.15 -43.36
N TYR A 530 10.61 6.35 -42.38
CA TYR A 530 10.36 6.77 -41.02
C TYR A 530 11.24 5.98 -40.06
N ILE A 531 11.67 6.64 -39.00
CA ILE A 531 12.38 6.05 -37.88
C ILE A 531 11.75 6.50 -36.57
N ILE A 532 11.58 5.57 -35.64
CA ILE A 532 11.16 5.87 -34.28
C ILE A 532 12.40 5.90 -33.39
N THR A 533 12.57 7.00 -32.64
CA THR A 533 13.70 7.21 -31.74
C THR A 533 13.22 7.52 -30.33
N GLU A 534 14.01 7.13 -29.33
CA GLU A 534 13.72 7.39 -27.92
C GLU A 534 14.79 8.26 -27.26
N LYS A 535 14.34 9.14 -26.36
CA LYS A 535 15.22 9.97 -25.54
C LYS A 535 14.79 9.96 -24.09
N ILE A 536 15.73 9.68 -23.19
CA ILE A 536 15.51 9.79 -21.74
C ILE A 536 15.35 11.28 -21.39
N TYR A 537 14.33 11.57 -20.60
CA TYR A 537 14.06 12.88 -20.07
C TYR A 537 14.17 12.85 -18.54
N ARG A 538 15.07 13.65 -17.99
CA ARG A 538 15.23 13.83 -16.54
C ARG A 538 14.86 15.26 -16.19
N SER A 539 13.88 15.45 -15.32
CA SER A 539 13.57 16.77 -14.77
C SER A 539 13.83 16.76 -13.26
N LYS A 540 14.70 17.68 -12.80
CA LYS A 540 14.92 17.94 -11.37
C LYS A 540 13.89 18.96 -10.88
N GLY A 541 13.08 18.58 -9.89
CA GLY A 541 12.23 19.52 -9.17
C GLY A 541 13.10 20.46 -8.33
N ARG A 542 12.87 21.78 -8.41
CA ARG A 542 13.69 22.80 -7.74
C ARG A 542 13.60 22.78 -6.20
N SER A 543 12.59 22.15 -5.59
CA SER A 543 12.32 22.26 -4.14
C SER A 543 12.27 20.96 -3.34
N SER A 544 12.22 19.77 -3.97
CA SER A 544 12.00 18.51 -3.24
C SER A 544 13.05 17.42 -3.49
N GLY A 545 14.12 17.72 -4.24
CA GLY A 545 15.10 16.70 -4.64
C GLY A 545 14.53 15.59 -5.53
N THR A 546 13.26 15.68 -5.94
CA THR A 546 12.61 14.69 -6.78
C THR A 546 13.14 14.78 -8.21
N THR A 547 13.67 13.67 -8.70
CA THR A 547 14.08 13.50 -10.09
C THR A 547 12.99 12.70 -10.80
N THR A 548 12.11 13.39 -11.54
CA THR A 548 11.18 12.66 -12.41
C THR A 548 11.99 12.10 -13.58
N HIS A 549 11.88 10.80 -13.77
CA HIS A 549 12.40 10.10 -14.93
C HIS A 549 11.24 9.88 -15.88
N GLY A 550 11.45 10.13 -17.16
CA GLY A 550 10.50 9.82 -18.20
C GLY A 550 11.24 9.58 -19.50
N PHE A 551 10.50 9.22 -20.52
CA PHE A 551 11.06 8.99 -21.83
C PHE A 551 10.14 9.58 -22.88
N LYS A 552 10.77 9.97 -23.98
CA LYS A 552 10.12 10.57 -25.11
C LYS A 552 10.37 9.70 -26.33
N ILE A 553 9.30 9.14 -26.89
CA ILE A 553 9.33 8.45 -28.18
C ILE A 553 9.00 9.47 -29.25
N SER A 554 9.79 9.53 -30.31
CA SER A 554 9.61 10.47 -31.43
C SER A 554 9.55 9.72 -32.74
N LEU A 555 8.51 9.97 -33.54
CA LEU A 555 8.44 9.54 -34.92
C LEU A 555 9.12 10.60 -35.80
N ILE A 556 10.13 10.21 -36.57
CA ILE A 556 10.94 11.10 -37.40
C ILE A 556 10.87 10.62 -38.84
N ARG A 557 10.72 11.56 -39.78
CA ARG A 557 10.88 11.29 -41.21
C ARG A 557 12.36 11.41 -41.59
N GLU A 558 12.93 10.37 -42.18
CA GLU A 558 14.39 10.30 -42.39
C GLU A 558 14.89 11.33 -43.41
N GLN A 559 14.10 11.61 -44.45
CA GLN A 559 14.53 12.44 -45.58
C GLN A 559 14.87 13.87 -45.17
N ASP A 560 14.12 14.45 -44.23
CA ASP A 560 14.24 15.83 -43.77
C ASP A 560 14.49 15.95 -42.26
N GLN A 561 14.62 14.81 -41.56
CA GLN A 561 14.76 14.74 -40.10
C GLN A 561 13.62 15.42 -39.33
N GLN A 562 12.45 15.56 -39.94
CA GLN A 562 11.32 16.26 -39.33
C GLN A 562 10.60 15.36 -38.31
N ILE A 563 10.39 15.87 -37.10
CA ILE A 563 9.65 15.16 -36.04
C ILE A 563 8.15 15.28 -36.29
N MET A 564 7.50 14.15 -36.55
CA MET A 564 6.06 14.05 -36.87
C MET A 564 5.18 13.91 -35.63
N ALA A 565 5.65 13.15 -34.65
CA ALA A 565 4.89 12.86 -33.44
C ALA A 565 5.82 12.64 -32.24
N GLN A 566 5.28 12.88 -31.05
CA GLN A 566 6.00 12.67 -29.80
C GLN A 566 5.07 12.11 -28.73
N TYR A 567 5.46 10.99 -28.13
CA TYR A 567 4.82 10.41 -26.96
C TYR A 567 5.74 10.54 -25.75
N PHE A 568 5.20 10.97 -24.62
CA PHE A 568 5.94 11.08 -23.37
C PHE A 568 5.27 10.19 -22.33
N ALA A 569 6.00 9.21 -21.83
CA ALA A 569 5.56 8.42 -20.69
C ALA A 569 6.44 8.74 -19.48
N ARG A 570 5.76 8.92 -18.34
CA ARG A 570 6.36 9.32 -17.08
C ARG A 570 6.58 8.09 -16.23
N ASN A 571 7.78 7.93 -15.70
CA ASN A 571 8.01 7.07 -14.56
C ASN A 571 7.76 7.92 -13.29
N PRO A 572 6.69 7.67 -12.52
CA PRO A 572 6.57 8.27 -11.20
C PRO A 572 7.69 7.69 -10.34
N SER A 573 8.84 8.36 -10.34
CA SER A 573 9.93 8.05 -9.44
C SER A 573 9.37 8.04 -8.01
N ALA A 574 9.45 6.87 -7.38
CA ALA A 574 9.18 6.61 -5.99
C ALA A 574 9.66 7.79 -5.13
N LEU A 575 8.82 8.23 -4.19
CA LEU A 575 9.29 8.95 -3.02
C LEU A 575 10.42 8.10 -2.41
N LYS A 576 11.69 8.50 -2.63
CA LYS A 576 12.84 7.92 -1.93
C LYS A 576 12.72 8.33 -0.46
N LEU A 577 11.97 7.55 0.32
CA LEU A 577 11.99 7.60 1.78
C LEU A 577 13.40 7.29 2.33
N SER A 578 14.30 6.73 1.52
CA SER A 578 15.70 6.46 1.88
C SER A 578 16.51 7.71 2.26
N ASN A 579 16.09 8.92 1.87
CA ASN A 579 16.81 10.15 2.22
C ASN A 579 16.44 10.70 3.61
N LEU A 580 15.48 10.09 4.32
CA LEU A 580 15.15 10.46 5.70
C LEU A 580 16.09 9.82 6.75
N LEU A 581 16.99 8.92 6.34
CA LEU A 581 17.86 8.15 7.25
C LEU A 581 19.36 8.19 6.91
N HIS A 582 19.82 9.13 6.09
CA HIS A 582 21.25 9.35 5.88
C HIS A 582 21.64 10.81 6.14
N ASN A 583 21.97 11.07 7.41
CA ASN A 583 23.05 11.98 7.79
C ASN A 583 23.34 11.79 9.28
N ARG A 584 24.18 10.79 9.58
CA ARG A 584 25.02 10.78 10.77
C ARG A 584 26.36 10.15 10.38
N ASP A 585 27.20 10.94 9.75
CA ASP A 585 28.63 10.82 10.01
C ASP A 585 29.02 12.03 10.85
N MET A 586 29.32 11.73 12.11
CA MET A 586 29.87 12.67 13.07
C MET A 586 31.32 12.96 12.70
N HIS A 587 31.66 14.24 12.79
CA HIS A 587 33.03 14.69 12.98
C HIS A 587 33.73 13.88 14.08
N SER A 588 34.85 13.25 13.75
CA SER A 588 35.92 12.96 14.71
C SER A 588 37.12 13.83 14.34
N SER A 589 37.33 14.89 15.10
CA SER A 589 38.62 15.58 15.21
C SER A 589 39.31 15.14 16.50
N GLN A 590 40.65 15.09 16.45
CA GLN A 590 41.63 14.84 17.53
C GLN A 590 41.86 13.33 17.76
N ASN A 591 43.00 12.74 17.42
CA ASN A 591 44.41 13.13 17.55
C ASN A 591 45.26 12.30 16.59
#